data_AF-M1UY61-F1
#
_entry.id   AF-M1UY61-F1
#
_cell.length_a   1.000
_cell.length_b   1.000
_cell.length_c   1.000
_cell.angle_alpha   90.00
_cell.angle_beta   90.00
_cell.angle_gamma   90.00
#
_symmetry.space_group_name_H-M   'P 1'
#
loop_
_entity.id
_entity.type
_entity.pdbx_description
1 polymer ?
#
loop_
_entity_poly.entity_id
_entity_poly.type
_entity_poly.pdbx_seq_one_letter_code
_entity_poly.pdbx_strand_id
1 'polypeptide(L)'
;MTVILIDPQHPVLPVSFLEAVLGRGEAVEIDVDLPLDLSFLGIKTSQSAPWFITANPQHGRTDELFDARPHPVAEAVGVMRAAVGRGEWEKAQTHESLIPYLREESEEFIEAILSGDEAEIRKELGDVFLQVLFHAEIAARRGQFELSDVAASFVAKMHSRAPYLFDGSTGIVAEAEQERLWALGKASEKLAQDQA
;
A
#
# COMPACT_ATOMS: atom_id res chain seq x y z
N MET A 1 -10.51 -0.94 25.62
CA MET A 1 -9.11 -1.41 25.73
C MET A 1 -8.62 -1.73 24.33
N THR A 2 -7.52 -1.13 23.92
CA THR A 2 -7.05 -1.24 22.53
C THR A 2 -6.00 -2.34 22.42
N VAL A 3 -6.19 -3.27 21.49
CA VAL A 3 -5.28 -4.39 21.20
C VAL A 3 -4.51 -4.11 19.93
N ILE A 4 -3.19 -4.28 19.95
CA ILE A 4 -2.32 -4.14 18.80
C ILE A 4 -1.73 -5.50 18.47
N LEU A 5 -2.00 -5.97 17.27
CA LEU A 5 -1.39 -7.15 16.68
C LEU A 5 -0.11 -6.75 15.99
N ILE A 6 1.00 -7.40 16.35
CA ILE A 6 2.26 -7.21 15.66
C ILE A 6 2.56 -8.47 14.86
N ASP A 7 3.07 -8.26 13.65
CA ASP A 7 3.62 -9.34 12.83
C ASP A 7 4.78 -10.03 13.58
N PRO A 8 4.68 -11.34 13.84
CA PRO A 8 5.75 -12.06 14.53
C PRO A 8 7.03 -12.21 13.69
N GLN A 9 6.94 -12.08 12.36
CA GLN A 9 8.07 -12.20 11.43
C GLN A 9 8.70 -10.83 11.15
N HIS A 10 7.88 -9.78 11.07
CA HIS A 10 8.31 -8.41 10.77
C HIS A 10 7.65 -7.39 11.69
N PRO A 11 8.06 -7.29 12.97
CA PRO A 11 7.37 -6.48 13.96
C PRO A 11 7.50 -4.99 13.65
N VAL A 12 6.54 -4.46 12.88
CA VAL A 12 6.38 -3.03 12.63
C VAL A 12 5.37 -2.49 13.63
N LEU A 13 5.58 -1.26 14.12
CA LEU A 13 4.62 -0.54 14.95
C LEU A 13 4.22 0.74 14.21
N PRO A 14 2.91 1.06 14.11
CA PRO A 14 2.49 2.31 13.49
C PRO A 14 3.12 3.51 14.22
N VAL A 15 3.62 4.50 13.47
CA VAL A 15 4.23 5.71 14.06
C VAL A 15 3.22 6.46 14.93
N SER A 16 1.95 6.51 14.50
CA SER A 16 0.85 7.10 15.28
C SER A 16 0.65 6.42 16.64
N PHE A 17 0.92 5.12 16.75
CA PHE A 17 0.91 4.41 18.03
C PHE A 17 2.08 4.83 18.92
N LEU A 18 3.29 4.92 18.36
CA LEU A 18 4.46 5.39 19.09
C LEU A 18 4.23 6.81 19.63
N GLU A 19 3.65 7.70 18.83
CA GLU A 19 3.28 9.06 19.28
C GLU A 19 2.21 9.04 20.38
N ALA A 20 1.20 8.19 20.27
CA ALA A 20 0.15 8.07 21.28
C ALA A 20 0.71 7.58 22.64
N VAL A 21 1.58 6.57 22.62
CA VAL A 21 2.16 5.99 23.84
C VAL A 21 3.27 6.86 24.43
N LEU A 22 4.25 7.25 23.61
CA LEU A 22 5.42 8.01 24.05
C LEU A 22 5.08 9.47 24.35
N GLY A 23 4.21 10.08 23.54
CA GLY A 23 3.82 11.49 23.69
C GLY A 23 2.91 11.76 24.88
N ARG A 24 2.15 10.75 25.35
CA ARG A 24 1.22 10.87 26.49
C ARG A 24 1.75 10.24 27.78
N GLY A 25 2.85 9.49 27.72
CA GLY A 25 3.43 8.79 28.86
C GLY A 25 2.56 7.65 29.38
N GLU A 26 1.77 7.04 28.49
CA GLU A 26 0.85 5.95 28.82
C GLU A 26 1.59 4.61 28.99
N ALA A 27 1.01 3.70 29.76
CA ALA A 27 1.54 2.35 29.94
C ALA A 27 0.98 1.37 28.90
N VAL A 28 1.69 0.29 28.62
CA VAL A 28 1.24 -0.81 27.75
C VAL A 28 1.32 -2.15 28.47
N GLU A 29 0.50 -3.11 28.09
CA GLU A 29 0.62 -4.52 28.47
C GLU A 29 1.18 -5.28 27.26
N ILE A 30 2.15 -6.17 27.48
CA ILE A 30 2.81 -6.93 26.42
C ILE A 30 2.58 -8.42 26.67
N ASP A 31 2.09 -9.12 25.66
CA ASP A 31 1.97 -10.57 25.66
C ASP A 31 3.33 -11.25 25.82
N VAL A 32 3.39 -12.33 26.60
CA VAL A 32 4.62 -13.10 26.84
C VAL A 32 5.16 -13.78 25.58
N ASP A 33 4.30 -14.03 24.59
CA ASP A 33 4.64 -14.64 23.32
C ASP A 33 5.15 -13.62 22.28
N LEU A 34 5.17 -12.33 22.61
CA LEU A 34 5.70 -11.29 21.72
C LEU A 34 7.26 -11.27 21.82
N PRO A 35 8.00 -11.58 20.75
CA PRO A 35 9.46 -11.66 20.76
C PRO A 35 10.14 -10.28 20.67
N LEU A 36 9.51 -9.23 21.19
CA LEU A 36 9.94 -7.84 21.05
C LEU A 36 10.10 -7.18 22.42
N ASP A 37 11.32 -6.75 22.74
CA ASP A 37 11.57 -5.86 23.88
C ASP A 37 11.27 -4.42 23.47
N LEU A 38 10.27 -3.79 24.08
CA LEU A 38 9.86 -2.41 23.81
C LEU A 38 10.39 -1.41 24.85
N SER A 39 11.13 -1.88 25.86
CA SER A 39 11.64 -1.03 26.94
C SER A 39 12.64 0.02 26.45
N PHE A 40 13.38 -0.26 25.37
CA PHE A 40 14.33 0.67 24.76
C PHE A 40 13.68 1.94 24.19
N LEU A 41 12.37 1.88 23.91
CA LEU A 41 11.58 3.05 23.48
C LEU A 41 11.10 3.90 24.66
N GLY A 42 11.40 3.52 25.90
CA GLY A 42 10.93 4.22 27.11
C GLY A 42 9.48 3.89 27.47
N ILE A 43 8.92 2.85 26.88
CA ILE A 43 7.56 2.39 27.13
C ILE A 43 7.50 1.69 28.50
N LYS A 44 6.55 2.09 29.35
CA LYS A 44 6.34 1.50 30.68
C LYS A 44 5.30 0.38 30.60
N THR A 45 5.61 -0.78 31.19
CA THR A 45 4.71 -1.93 31.17
C THR A 45 3.85 -2.03 32.44
N SER A 46 2.55 -2.30 32.30
CA SER A 46 1.61 -2.47 33.42
C SER A 46 0.50 -3.47 33.08
N GLN A 47 0.04 -4.27 34.06
CA GLN A 47 -1.09 -5.21 33.90
C GLN A 47 -2.46 -4.53 33.84
N SER A 48 -2.52 -3.21 34.04
CA SER A 48 -3.74 -2.40 33.94
C SER A 48 -3.59 -1.33 32.86
N ALA A 49 -2.82 -1.64 31.81
CA ALA A 49 -2.57 -0.72 30.74
C ALA A 49 -3.83 -0.51 29.86
N PRO A 50 -4.03 0.69 29.30
CA PRO A 50 -5.08 0.94 28.33
C PRO A 50 -4.85 0.25 26.97
N TRP A 51 -3.60 -0.15 26.69
CA TRP A 51 -3.15 -0.80 25.45
C TRP A 51 -2.58 -2.20 25.74
N PHE A 52 -2.89 -3.18 24.89
CA PHE A 52 -2.32 -4.54 24.94
C PHE A 52 -1.67 -4.87 23.58
N ILE A 53 -0.44 -5.35 23.58
CA ILE A 53 0.30 -5.73 22.37
C ILE A 53 0.50 -7.24 22.35
N THR A 54 0.11 -7.91 21.27
CA THR A 54 0.28 -9.36 21.10
C THR A 54 0.57 -9.73 19.65
N ALA A 55 1.17 -10.89 19.39
CA ALA A 55 1.20 -11.49 18.06
C ALA A 55 0.04 -12.49 17.85
N ASN A 56 -0.70 -12.82 18.91
CA ASN A 56 -1.80 -13.77 18.89
C ASN A 56 -3.15 -13.06 19.06
N PRO A 57 -3.99 -12.99 18.01
CA PRO A 57 -5.32 -12.36 18.09
C PRO A 57 -6.25 -13.01 19.12
N GLN A 58 -6.01 -14.27 19.50
CA GLN A 58 -6.82 -14.97 20.50
C GLN A 58 -6.48 -14.57 21.94
N HIS A 59 -5.31 -13.96 22.18
CA HIS A 59 -4.91 -13.45 23.49
C HIS A 59 -5.38 -12.00 23.74
N GLY A 60 -5.90 -11.33 22.71
CA GLY A 60 -6.44 -9.98 22.83
C GLY A 60 -7.67 -9.91 23.74
N ARG A 61 -7.71 -8.94 24.65
CA ARG A 61 -8.91 -8.62 25.44
C ARG A 61 -9.70 -7.55 24.67
N THR A 62 -10.84 -7.95 24.11
CA THR A 62 -11.53 -7.26 23.01
C THR A 62 -12.17 -5.93 23.39
N ASP A 63 -11.84 -4.87 22.63
CA ASP A 63 -12.74 -3.74 22.29
C ASP A 63 -12.35 -3.12 20.94
N GLU A 64 -11.05 -3.01 20.61
CA GLU A 64 -10.52 -2.53 19.31
C GLU A 64 -9.23 -3.26 18.95
N LEU A 65 -8.99 -3.53 17.65
CA LEU A 65 -7.83 -4.29 17.14
C LEU A 65 -7.08 -3.49 16.08
N PHE A 66 -5.77 -3.29 16.25
CA PHE A 66 -4.89 -2.64 15.29
C PHE A 66 -3.85 -3.64 14.79
N ASP A 67 -3.87 -3.98 13.50
CA ASP A 67 -2.92 -4.90 12.89
C ASP A 67 -1.72 -4.15 12.32
N ALA A 68 -0.54 -4.50 12.81
CA ALA A 68 0.73 -3.88 12.46
C ALA A 68 1.54 -4.71 11.45
N ARG A 69 0.95 -5.77 10.87
CA ARG A 69 1.51 -6.41 9.67
C ARG A 69 1.75 -5.38 8.58
N PRO A 70 2.90 -5.43 7.87
CA PRO A 70 3.06 -4.66 6.65
C PRO A 70 1.89 -4.97 5.74
N HIS A 71 1.22 -3.93 5.26
CA HIS A 71 0.21 -4.10 4.23
C HIS A 71 0.86 -4.87 3.06
N PRO A 72 0.22 -5.88 2.43
CA PRO A 72 0.87 -6.71 1.40
C PRO A 72 1.54 -5.91 0.27
N VAL A 73 0.99 -4.73 -0.05
CA VAL A 73 1.61 -3.78 -1.00
C VAL A 73 2.93 -3.20 -0.47
N ALA A 74 3.00 -2.83 0.81
CA ALA A 74 4.23 -2.35 1.45
C ALA A 74 5.29 -3.44 1.52
N GLU A 75 4.88 -4.69 1.77
CA GLU A 75 5.76 -5.86 1.68
C GLU A 75 6.32 -6.02 0.26
N ALA A 76 5.47 -5.95 -0.77
CA ALA A 76 5.90 -6.04 -2.17
C ALA A 76 6.90 -4.95 -2.57
N VAL A 77 6.72 -3.71 -2.11
CA VAL A 77 7.70 -2.63 -2.27
C VAL A 77 9.03 -2.98 -1.60
N GLY A 78 8.97 -3.51 -0.37
CA GLY A 78 10.16 -3.97 0.37
C GLY A 78 10.91 -5.09 -0.37
N VAL A 79 10.19 -6.06 -0.91
CA VAL A 79 10.75 -7.17 -1.71
C VAL A 79 11.42 -6.63 -2.97
N MET A 80 10.77 -5.75 -3.73
CA MET A 80 11.35 -5.16 -4.94
C MET A 80 12.64 -4.39 -4.63
N ARG A 81 12.63 -3.55 -3.58
CA ARG A 81 13.82 -2.82 -3.13
C ARG A 81 14.96 -3.77 -2.75
N ALA A 82 14.65 -4.87 -2.05
CA ALA A 82 15.63 -5.89 -1.70
C ALA A 82 16.18 -6.60 -2.95
N ALA A 83 15.33 -6.91 -3.94
CA ALA A 83 15.72 -7.55 -5.19
C ALA A 83 16.69 -6.67 -5.98
N VAL A 84 16.35 -5.40 -6.22
CA VAL A 84 17.22 -4.42 -6.90
C VAL A 84 18.51 -4.15 -6.12
N GLY A 85 18.47 -4.25 -4.79
CA GLY A 85 19.64 -4.10 -3.92
C GLY A 85 20.62 -5.28 -3.96
N ARG A 86 20.17 -6.48 -4.34
CA ARG A 86 20.93 -7.74 -4.23
C ARG A 86 21.21 -8.42 -5.57
N GLY A 87 20.27 -8.38 -6.50
CA GLY A 87 20.34 -9.08 -7.78
C GLY A 87 20.95 -8.22 -8.89
N GLU A 88 21.88 -8.81 -9.65
CA GLU A 88 22.56 -8.11 -10.75
C GLU A 88 21.60 -7.79 -11.90
N TRP A 89 20.66 -8.69 -12.19
CA TRP A 89 19.69 -8.51 -13.27
C TRP A 89 18.70 -7.39 -12.95
N GLU A 90 18.10 -7.41 -11.77
CA GLU A 90 17.15 -6.41 -11.28
C GLU A 90 17.80 -5.03 -11.23
N LYS A 91 19.04 -4.96 -10.77
CA LYS A 91 19.80 -3.72 -10.69
C LYS A 91 20.12 -3.12 -12.06
N ALA A 92 20.26 -3.95 -13.09
CA ALA A 92 20.59 -3.53 -14.44
C ALA A 92 19.39 -3.01 -15.24
N GLN A 93 18.16 -3.20 -14.75
CA GLN A 93 16.96 -2.79 -15.48
C GLN A 93 16.79 -1.27 -15.59
N THR A 94 16.24 -0.84 -16.73
CA THR A 94 15.78 0.52 -17.00
C THR A 94 14.30 0.49 -17.40
N HIS A 95 13.67 1.66 -17.52
CA HIS A 95 12.29 1.71 -18.02
C HIS A 95 12.19 1.09 -19.42
N GLU A 96 13.18 1.34 -20.27
CA GLU A 96 13.23 0.88 -21.65
C GLU A 96 13.50 -0.62 -21.75
N SER A 97 14.39 -1.17 -20.91
CA SER A 97 14.71 -2.61 -20.94
C SER A 97 13.54 -3.48 -20.49
N LEU A 98 12.61 -2.92 -19.71
CA LEU A 98 11.45 -3.63 -19.19
C LEU A 98 10.24 -3.64 -20.14
N ILE A 99 10.24 -2.83 -21.20
CA ILE A 99 9.13 -2.75 -22.17
C ILE A 99 8.73 -4.12 -22.76
N PRO A 100 9.68 -5.00 -23.17
CA PRO A 100 9.32 -6.31 -23.70
C PRO A 100 8.56 -7.17 -22.67
N TYR A 101 9.02 -7.17 -21.42
CA TYR A 101 8.38 -7.92 -20.32
C TYR A 101 6.99 -7.38 -20.04
N LEU A 102 6.83 -6.05 -19.91
CA LEU A 102 5.50 -5.45 -19.72
C LEU A 102 4.52 -5.81 -20.84
N ARG A 103 5.00 -5.92 -22.08
CA ARG A 103 4.17 -6.36 -23.20
C ARG A 103 3.75 -7.82 -23.03
N GLU A 104 4.69 -8.69 -22.71
CA GLU A 104 4.46 -10.12 -22.46
C GLU A 104 3.41 -10.31 -21.36
N GLU A 105 3.63 -9.77 -20.15
CA GLU A 105 2.69 -9.90 -19.03
C GLU A 105 1.30 -9.32 -19.35
N SER A 106 1.25 -8.26 -20.18
CA SER A 106 -0.04 -7.69 -20.62
C SER A 106 -0.80 -8.62 -21.57
N GLU A 107 -0.10 -9.33 -22.46
CA GLU A 107 -0.71 -10.32 -23.35
C GLU A 107 -1.13 -11.57 -22.56
N GLU A 108 -0.30 -12.06 -21.64
CA GLU A 108 -0.66 -13.18 -20.75
C GLU A 108 -1.90 -12.86 -19.91
N PHE A 109 -1.98 -11.64 -19.36
CA PHE A 109 -3.18 -11.17 -18.67
C PHE A 109 -4.43 -11.15 -19.57
N ILE A 110 -4.30 -10.71 -20.83
CA ILE A 110 -5.40 -10.75 -21.80
C ILE A 110 -5.83 -12.20 -22.06
N GLU A 111 -4.88 -13.11 -22.25
CA GLU A 111 -5.16 -14.53 -22.44
C GLU A 111 -5.88 -15.15 -21.24
N ALA A 112 -5.48 -14.80 -20.02
CA ALA A 112 -6.13 -15.24 -18.78
C ALA A 112 -7.58 -14.74 -18.68
N ILE A 113 -7.86 -13.49 -19.10
CA ILE A 113 -9.25 -12.99 -19.19
C ILE A 113 -10.06 -13.81 -20.20
N LEU A 114 -9.49 -14.08 -21.38
CA LEU A 114 -10.18 -14.78 -22.46
C LEU A 114 -10.44 -16.25 -22.11
N SER A 115 -9.60 -16.87 -21.29
CA SER A 115 -9.80 -18.24 -20.80
C SER A 115 -10.87 -18.33 -19.71
N GLY A 116 -11.14 -17.24 -19.00
CA GLY A 116 -12.09 -17.19 -17.87
C GLY A 116 -11.56 -17.86 -16.59
N ASP A 117 -10.25 -18.10 -16.50
CA ASP A 117 -9.62 -18.67 -15.32
C ASP A 117 -9.24 -17.56 -14.32
N GLU A 118 -10.06 -17.41 -13.28
CA GLU A 118 -9.85 -16.44 -12.20
C GLU A 118 -8.50 -16.62 -11.47
N ALA A 119 -7.96 -17.83 -11.40
CA ALA A 119 -6.67 -18.07 -10.77
C ALA A 119 -5.53 -17.52 -11.62
N GLU A 120 -5.56 -17.75 -12.93
CA GLU A 120 -4.60 -17.15 -13.87
C GLU A 120 -4.77 -15.64 -13.95
N ILE A 121 -6.00 -15.10 -13.99
CA ILE A 121 -6.24 -13.65 -13.95
C ILE A 121 -5.54 -13.00 -12.76
N ARG A 122 -5.66 -13.61 -11.57
CA ARG A 122 -4.99 -13.10 -10.37
C ARG A 122 -3.46 -13.20 -10.46
N LYS A 123 -2.94 -14.28 -11.04
CA LYS A 123 -1.49 -14.49 -11.24
C LYS A 123 -0.94 -13.41 -12.17
N GLU A 124 -1.52 -13.25 -13.36
CA GLU A 124 -1.03 -12.30 -14.36
C GLU A 124 -1.20 -10.84 -13.92
N LEU A 125 -2.25 -10.51 -13.16
CA LEU A 125 -2.33 -9.18 -12.51
C LEU A 125 -1.19 -8.93 -11.53
N GLY A 126 -0.70 -9.98 -10.87
CA GLY A 126 0.50 -9.93 -10.03
C GLY A 126 1.76 -9.62 -10.85
N ASP A 127 1.90 -10.21 -12.03
CA ASP A 127 3.05 -10.01 -12.91
C ASP A 127 3.01 -8.62 -13.60
N VAL A 128 1.82 -8.14 -13.97
CA VAL A 128 1.64 -6.72 -14.37
C VAL A 128 1.99 -5.77 -13.20
N PHE A 129 1.60 -6.11 -11.97
CA PHE A 129 1.96 -5.31 -10.79
C PHE A 129 3.47 -5.32 -10.51
N LEU A 130 4.16 -6.44 -10.77
CA LEU A 130 5.62 -6.53 -10.71
C LEU A 130 6.29 -5.50 -11.63
N GLN A 131 5.75 -5.29 -12.84
CA GLN A 131 6.26 -4.27 -13.76
C GLN A 131 6.07 -2.84 -13.21
N VAL A 132 4.93 -2.56 -12.57
CA VAL A 132 4.69 -1.27 -11.90
C VAL A 132 5.70 -1.04 -10.78
N LEU A 133 5.98 -2.07 -9.96
CA LEU A 133 6.96 -2.01 -8.87
C LEU A 133 8.37 -1.74 -9.40
N PHE A 134 8.79 -2.41 -10.48
CA PHE A 134 10.10 -2.16 -11.10
C PHE A 134 10.24 -0.71 -11.57
N HIS A 135 9.25 -0.18 -12.30
CA HIS A 135 9.31 1.20 -12.77
C HIS A 135 9.30 2.21 -11.62
N ALA A 136 8.52 1.94 -10.56
CA ALA A 136 8.52 2.76 -9.36
C ALA A 136 9.89 2.74 -8.64
N GLU A 137 10.52 1.57 -8.47
CA GLU A 137 11.83 1.47 -7.82
C GLU A 137 12.96 2.10 -8.67
N ILE A 138 12.91 1.96 -10.00
CA ILE A 138 13.84 2.64 -10.91
C ILE A 138 13.75 4.16 -10.74
N ALA A 139 12.53 4.71 -10.67
CA ALA A 139 12.31 6.14 -10.46
C ALA A 139 12.71 6.60 -9.06
N ALA A 140 12.41 5.80 -8.03
CA ALA A 140 12.74 6.07 -6.63
C ALA A 140 14.24 6.22 -6.43
N ARG A 141 15.04 5.32 -7.01
CA ARG A 141 16.51 5.37 -6.96
C ARG A 141 17.12 6.60 -7.65
N ARG A 142 16.36 7.24 -8.54
CA ARG A 142 16.73 8.50 -9.21
C ARG A 142 16.18 9.74 -8.48
N GLY A 143 15.53 9.55 -7.33
CA GLY A 143 14.88 10.59 -6.56
C GLY A 143 13.73 11.28 -7.29
N GLN A 144 13.02 10.55 -8.18
CA GLN A 144 11.94 11.12 -9.00
C GLN A 144 10.55 10.88 -8.39
N PHE A 145 10.14 9.62 -8.24
CA PHE A 145 8.87 9.22 -7.63
C PHE A 145 8.94 7.79 -7.11
N GLU A 146 8.05 7.43 -6.20
CA GLU A 146 7.88 6.06 -5.66
C GLU A 146 6.47 5.51 -5.95
N LEU A 147 6.19 4.27 -5.53
CA LEU A 147 4.87 3.65 -5.76
C LEU A 147 3.72 4.46 -5.14
N SER A 148 3.96 5.10 -4.00
CA SER A 148 3.00 5.99 -3.34
C SER A 148 2.58 7.16 -4.22
N ASP A 149 3.51 7.73 -4.98
CA ASP A 149 3.24 8.84 -5.89
C ASP A 149 2.42 8.37 -7.10
N VAL A 150 2.65 7.14 -7.58
CA VAL A 150 1.83 6.51 -8.64
C VAL A 150 0.38 6.36 -8.15
N ALA A 151 0.19 5.87 -6.92
CA ALA A 151 -1.14 5.75 -6.32
C ALA A 151 -1.80 7.12 -6.10
N ALA A 152 -1.05 8.11 -5.61
CA ALA A 152 -1.54 9.47 -5.42
C ALA A 152 -1.96 10.12 -6.76
N SER A 153 -1.21 9.88 -7.83
CA SER A 153 -1.55 10.33 -9.19
C SER A 153 -2.87 9.73 -9.69
N PHE A 154 -3.12 8.45 -9.41
CA PHE A 154 -4.42 7.84 -9.69
C PHE A 154 -5.56 8.50 -8.89
N VAL A 155 -5.39 8.67 -7.57
CA VAL A 155 -6.42 9.29 -6.71
C VAL A 155 -6.73 10.72 -7.15
N ALA A 156 -5.71 11.54 -7.43
CA ALA A 156 -5.88 12.90 -7.93
C ALA A 156 -6.65 12.94 -9.26
N LYS A 157 -6.35 12.01 -10.18
CA LYS A 157 -7.09 11.85 -11.44
C LYS A 157 -8.56 11.50 -11.20
N MET A 158 -8.84 10.64 -10.23
CA MET A 158 -10.22 10.27 -9.89
C MET A 158 -10.98 11.44 -9.26
N HIS A 159 -10.35 12.25 -8.40
CA HIS A 159 -10.97 13.48 -7.90
C HIS A 159 -11.37 14.45 -9.02
N SER A 160 -10.53 14.57 -10.06
CA SER A 160 -10.78 15.41 -11.23
C SER A 160 -11.90 14.87 -12.15
N ARG A 161 -11.86 13.56 -12.46
CA ARG A 161 -12.66 12.97 -13.54
C ARG A 161 -13.90 12.22 -13.06
N ALA A 162 -13.97 11.87 -11.78
CA ALA A 162 -15.07 11.16 -11.16
C ALA A 162 -15.38 11.75 -9.76
N PRO A 163 -15.72 13.04 -9.66
CA PRO A 163 -15.91 13.73 -8.37
C PRO A 163 -17.01 13.13 -7.51
N TYR A 164 -18.00 12.45 -8.12
CA TYR A 164 -19.07 11.74 -7.41
C TYR A 164 -18.56 10.63 -6.47
N LEU A 165 -17.33 10.16 -6.64
CA LEU A 165 -16.72 9.22 -5.69
C LEU A 165 -16.31 9.89 -4.36
N PHE A 166 -16.29 11.22 -4.29
CA PHE A 166 -15.69 11.98 -3.18
C PHE A 166 -16.60 13.08 -2.60
N ASP A 167 -17.73 13.38 -3.23
CA ASP A 167 -18.65 14.46 -2.82
C ASP A 167 -19.73 14.00 -1.83
N GLY A 168 -19.69 12.74 -1.40
CA GLY A 168 -20.66 12.14 -0.48
C GLY A 168 -21.94 11.64 -1.16
N SER A 169 -22.01 11.67 -2.50
CA SER A 169 -23.09 11.02 -3.24
C SER A 169 -23.03 9.48 -3.08
N THR A 170 -24.19 8.85 -3.03
CA THR A 170 -24.33 7.40 -2.79
C THR A 170 -25.18 6.68 -3.84
N GLY A 171 -25.73 7.44 -4.79
CA GLY A 171 -26.57 6.92 -5.87
C GLY A 171 -25.74 6.38 -7.05
N ILE A 172 -26.36 5.50 -7.84
CA ILE A 172 -25.76 5.05 -9.09
C ILE A 172 -25.71 6.24 -10.06
N VAL A 173 -24.51 6.54 -10.55
CA VAL A 173 -24.30 7.57 -11.56
C VAL A 173 -24.44 6.94 -12.94
N ALA A 174 -25.31 7.50 -13.79
CA ALA A 174 -25.52 7.00 -15.14
C ALA A 174 -24.23 7.10 -15.98
N GLU A 175 -23.98 6.13 -16.85
CA GLU A 175 -22.79 6.05 -17.71
C GLU A 175 -22.54 7.35 -18.50
N ALA A 176 -23.59 7.90 -19.13
CA ALA A 176 -23.50 9.17 -19.88
C ALA A 176 -23.01 10.34 -19.01
N GLU A 177 -23.36 10.35 -17.73
CA GLU A 177 -22.87 11.37 -16.79
C GLU A 177 -21.41 11.11 -16.40
N GLN A 178 -21.01 9.84 -16.22
CA GLN A 178 -19.62 9.47 -15.97
C GLN A 178 -18.73 9.89 -17.15
N GLU A 179 -19.15 9.62 -18.39
CA GLU A 179 -18.43 10.04 -19.60
C GLU A 179 -18.30 11.56 -19.71
N ARG A 180 -19.38 12.29 -19.41
CA ARG A 180 -19.39 13.76 -19.41
C ARG A 180 -18.40 14.32 -18.38
N LEU A 181 -18.43 13.83 -17.15
CA LEU A 181 -17.52 14.24 -16.08
C LEU A 181 -16.07 13.91 -16.43
N TRP A 182 -15.83 12.73 -17.01
CA TRP A 182 -14.50 12.30 -17.42
C TRP A 182 -13.90 13.19 -18.51
N ALA A 183 -14.70 13.57 -19.50
CA ALA A 183 -14.29 14.49 -20.56
C ALA A 183 -13.96 15.89 -20.02
N LEU A 184 -14.78 16.41 -19.08
CA LEU A 184 -14.55 17.70 -18.44
C LEU A 184 -13.27 17.71 -17.59
N GLY A 185 -13.04 16.67 -16.79
CA GLY A 185 -11.81 16.53 -16.00
C GLY A 185 -10.56 16.48 -16.88
N LYS A 186 -10.58 15.68 -17.96
CA LYS A 186 -9.49 15.63 -18.95
C LYS A 186 -9.20 17.00 -19.58
N ALA A 187 -10.23 17.76 -19.96
CA ALA A 187 -10.06 19.08 -20.57
C ALA A 187 -9.43 20.07 -19.58
N SER A 188 -9.84 20.01 -18.31
CA SER A 188 -9.34 20.89 -17.25
C SER A 188 -7.87 20.62 -16.93
N GLU A 189 -7.46 19.36 -16.88
CA GLU A 189 -6.06 18.95 -16.69
C GLU A 189 -5.16 19.42 -17.83
N LYS A 190 -5.63 19.31 -19.09
CA LYS A 190 -4.87 19.78 -20.25
C LYS A 190 -4.63 21.30 -20.21
N LEU A 191 -5.66 22.07 -19.85
CA LEU A 191 -5.53 23.52 -19.70
C LEU A 191 -4.55 23.91 -18.59
N ALA A 192 -4.53 23.17 -17.48
CA ALA A 192 -3.59 23.40 -16.39
C ALA A 192 -2.13 23.07 -16.80
N GLN A 193 -1.93 22.02 -17.60
CA GLN A 193 -0.62 21.65 -18.14
C GLN A 193 -0.09 22.64 -19.16
N ASP A 194 -0.95 23.20 -20.02
CA ASP A 194 -0.56 24.19 -21.02
C ASP A 194 -0.19 25.57 -20.40
N GLN A 195 -0.52 25.79 -19.13
CA GLN A 195 -0.26 27.04 -18.39
C GLN A 195 0.95 26.97 -17.43
N ALA A 196 1.52 25.78 -17.22
CA ALA A 196 2.65 25.52 -16.32
C ALA A 196 3.98 25.47 -17.07
#